data_AF-A0A0D8HCQ6-F1
#
_entry.id   AF-A0A0D8HCQ6-F1
#
_cell.length_a   1.000
_cell.length_b   1.000
_cell.length_c   1.000
_cell.angle_alpha   90.00
_cell.angle_beta   90.00
_cell.angle_gamma   90.00
#
_symmetry.space_group_name_H-M   'P 1'
#
loop_
_entity.id
_entity.type
_entity.pdbx_description
1 polymer ?
#
loop_
_entity_poly.entity_id
_entity_poly.type
_entity_poly.pdbx_seq_one_letter_code
_entity_poly.pdbx_strand_id
1 'polypeptide(L)'
;MLLAAASNPLAAQLIAWLILLSIYMSPSIVGHFRHYKKMPKLIIANIVLGMTLIALPILLVYVIVKTRVTSTQTSFGQIAQPTGDSTALGSPAKSKAGRQPKTSQTSFSQIAHRISDIRDQKIFARALNRYNAELNIWQEERQDLLDTIEMAKTGKGIRPDDLNLLPGETVFLVITSVSLIEIKKGPSTYVGKSSGISVPVAKIGGRTIRYRVGKTKGHVVSGTPYPEATDKGDFYITSQRLIYIGAQKTATTELSKMIAATIEAGTITISSTSRVKPTTIAYGAHLDNRVRQSIIIAQGWHHNDPTSAVEELNQELLTLEKRKPQIPPTPK
;
A
#
# COMPACT_ATOMS: atom_id res chain seq x y z
N MET A 1 -23.50 7.61 33.80
CA MET A 1 -24.31 6.76 32.88
C MET A 1 -23.98 7.03 31.40
N LEU A 2 -22.70 7.18 31.04
CA LEU A 2 -22.27 7.47 29.65
C LEU A 2 -21.00 6.68 29.26
N LEU A 3 -20.74 5.56 29.94
CA LEU A 3 -19.52 4.76 29.74
C LEU A 3 -19.80 3.26 29.48
N ALA A 4 -20.97 2.93 28.92
CA ALA A 4 -21.35 1.55 28.61
C ALA A 4 -21.90 1.37 27.18
N ALA A 5 -21.45 2.18 26.22
CA ALA A 5 -21.88 2.10 24.81
C ALA A 5 -20.70 1.93 23.82
N ALA A 6 -19.59 1.31 24.25
CA ALA A 6 -18.39 1.16 23.44
C ALA A 6 -18.22 -0.20 22.75
N SER A 7 -19.25 -1.08 22.74
CA SER A 7 -19.17 -2.40 22.08
C SER A 7 -19.99 -2.54 20.80
N ASN A 8 -20.74 -1.50 20.40
CA ASN A 8 -21.55 -1.55 19.19
C ASN A 8 -21.05 -0.52 18.15
N PRO A 9 -20.45 -0.96 17.03
CA PRO A 9 -19.93 -0.05 16.00
C PRO A 9 -21.02 0.83 15.38
N LEU A 10 -22.30 0.39 15.42
CA LEU A 10 -23.44 1.20 14.98
C LEU A 10 -23.69 2.40 15.88
N ALA A 11 -23.56 2.25 17.20
CA ALA A 11 -23.75 3.35 18.14
C ALA A 11 -22.66 4.43 17.96
N ALA A 12 -21.41 4.00 17.71
CA ALA A 12 -20.30 4.90 17.44
C ALA A 12 -20.49 5.67 16.12
N GLN A 13 -20.96 5.01 15.05
CA GLN A 13 -21.25 5.66 13.77
C GLN A 13 -22.42 6.64 13.86
N LEU A 14 -23.49 6.28 14.58
CA LEU A 14 -24.66 7.15 14.76
C LEU A 14 -24.31 8.40 15.59
N ILE A 15 -23.49 8.24 16.63
CA ILE A 15 -22.96 9.36 17.42
C ILE A 15 -22.06 10.25 16.56
N ALA A 16 -21.17 9.69 15.73
CA ALA A 16 -20.34 10.48 14.80
C ALA A 16 -21.18 11.25 13.77
N TRP A 17 -22.24 10.65 13.25
CA TRP A 17 -23.19 11.29 12.34
C TRP A 17 -23.96 12.43 13.00
N LEU A 18 -24.43 12.23 14.24
CA LEU A 18 -25.13 13.25 15.01
C LEU A 18 -24.21 14.42 15.39
N ILE A 19 -22.92 14.16 15.66
CA ILE A 19 -21.92 15.21 15.91
C ILE A 19 -21.66 16.01 14.63
N LEU A 20 -21.50 15.36 13.47
CA LEU A 20 -21.33 16.04 12.19
C LEU A 20 -22.57 16.87 11.81
N LEU A 21 -23.77 16.33 12.05
CA LEU A 21 -25.03 17.04 11.83
C LEU A 21 -25.18 18.25 12.76
N SER A 22 -24.76 18.15 14.03
CA SER A 22 -24.83 19.28 14.97
C SER A 22 -23.80 20.37 14.66
N ILE A 23 -22.60 20.00 14.19
CA ILE A 23 -21.61 20.96 13.68
C ILE A 23 -22.18 21.69 12.47
N TYR A 24 -22.83 20.97 11.55
CA TYR A 24 -23.43 21.56 10.34
C TYR A 24 -24.65 22.44 10.63
N MET A 25 -25.41 22.13 11.68
CA MET A 25 -26.58 22.90 12.13
C MET A 25 -26.23 24.00 13.14
N SER A 26 -24.95 24.18 13.49
CA SER A 26 -24.53 25.19 14.46
C SER A 26 -24.69 26.61 13.87
N PRO A 27 -25.45 27.52 14.52
CA PRO A 27 -25.70 28.87 14.01
C PRO A 27 -24.45 29.73 13.80
N SER A 28 -23.30 29.33 14.37
CA SER A 28 -22.02 30.04 14.22
C SER A 28 -21.37 29.88 12.85
N ILE A 29 -21.69 28.82 12.08
CA ILE A 29 -21.18 28.62 10.70
C ILE A 29 -22.05 29.37 9.68
N VAL A 30 -23.34 29.59 10.00
CA VAL A 30 -24.25 30.39 9.15
C VAL A 30 -23.82 31.87 9.11
N GLY A 31 -23.04 32.34 10.09
CA GLY A 31 -22.46 33.69 10.12
C GLY A 31 -21.45 33.99 9.02
N HIS A 32 -20.79 32.98 8.44
CA HIS A 32 -19.80 33.15 7.36
C HIS A 32 -20.40 33.13 5.94
N PHE A 33 -21.71 32.88 5.80
CA PHE A 33 -22.40 32.80 4.50
C PHE A 33 -23.23 34.06 4.16
N ARG A 34 -22.90 35.22 4.73
CA ARG A 34 -23.55 36.51 4.36
C ARG A 34 -23.26 36.98 2.92
N HIS A 35 -22.38 36.33 2.18
CA HIS A 35 -22.04 36.69 0.80
C HIS A 35 -22.75 35.89 -0.31
N TYR A 36 -23.62 34.93 0.02
CA TYR A 36 -24.33 34.11 -1.00
C TYR A 36 -25.82 34.45 -1.14
N LYS A 37 -26.16 35.75 -1.15
CA LYS A 37 -27.54 36.24 -1.35
C LYS A 37 -28.08 36.08 -2.79
N LYS A 38 -27.29 35.53 -3.72
CA LYS A 38 -27.64 35.38 -5.15
C LYS A 38 -27.39 33.97 -5.71
N MET A 39 -27.49 32.92 -4.88
CA MET A 39 -27.55 31.56 -5.42
C MET A 39 -29.00 31.26 -5.85
N PRO A 40 -29.26 30.89 -7.12
CA PRO A 40 -30.59 30.47 -7.54
C PRO A 40 -31.00 29.21 -6.78
N LYS A 41 -32.24 29.17 -6.28
CA LYS A 41 -32.81 28.06 -5.47
C LYS A 41 -32.62 26.68 -6.11
N LEU A 42 -32.41 26.63 -7.42
CA LEU A 42 -32.10 25.44 -8.20
C LEU A 42 -30.80 24.74 -7.78
N ILE A 43 -29.76 25.49 -7.39
CA ILE A 43 -28.45 24.92 -7.04
C ILE A 43 -28.51 24.22 -5.68
N ILE A 44 -29.22 24.80 -4.72
CA ILE A 44 -29.41 24.20 -3.39
C ILE A 44 -30.27 22.92 -3.51
N ALA A 45 -31.32 22.95 -4.34
CA ALA A 45 -32.13 21.77 -4.62
C ALA A 45 -31.32 20.64 -5.27
N ASN A 46 -30.43 20.96 -6.22
CA ASN A 46 -29.58 19.97 -6.89
C ASN A 46 -28.52 19.36 -5.96
N ILE A 47 -27.97 20.13 -5.01
CA ILE A 47 -27.02 19.59 -4.01
C ILE A 47 -27.74 18.61 -3.07
N VAL A 48 -28.92 18.97 -2.58
CA VAL A 48 -29.72 18.09 -1.71
C VAL A 48 -30.15 16.82 -2.46
N LEU A 49 -30.60 16.96 -3.71
CA LEU A 49 -30.97 15.83 -4.57
C LEU A 49 -29.78 14.90 -4.86
N GLY A 50 -28.60 15.49 -5.11
CA GLY A 50 -27.35 14.75 -5.31
C GLY A 50 -26.91 13.95 -4.08
N MET A 51 -27.03 14.53 -2.88
CA MET A 51 -26.71 13.80 -1.65
C MET A 51 -27.69 12.66 -1.37
N THR A 52 -28.98 12.82 -1.69
CA THR A 52 -29.96 11.73 -1.56
C THR A 52 -29.75 10.60 -2.56
N LEU A 53 -29.29 10.92 -3.78
CA LEU A 53 -28.99 9.93 -4.82
C LEU A 53 -27.74 9.09 -4.52
N ILE A 54 -26.79 9.62 -3.74
CA ILE A 54 -25.59 8.88 -3.30
C ILE A 54 -25.90 8.01 -2.06
N ALA A 55 -26.78 8.47 -1.16
CA ALA A 55 -27.09 7.74 0.07
C ALA A 55 -27.92 6.46 -0.16
N LEU A 56 -28.83 6.47 -1.15
CA LEU A 56 -29.73 5.36 -1.45
C LEU A 56 -29.02 4.06 -1.92
N PRO A 57 -28.05 4.09 -2.85
CA PRO A 57 -27.35 2.88 -3.28
C PRO A 57 -26.46 2.29 -2.18
N ILE A 58 -25.87 3.11 -1.31
CA ILE A 58 -25.08 2.64 -0.16
C ILE A 58 -25.98 1.88 0.83
N LEU A 59 -27.18 2.41 1.09
CA LEU A 59 -28.16 1.74 1.95
C LEU A 59 -28.66 0.42 1.33
N LEU A 60 -28.84 0.38 0.01
CA LEU A 60 -29.26 -0.81 -0.73
C LEU A 60 -28.19 -1.92 -0.68
N VAL A 61 -26.93 -1.57 -0.92
CA VAL A 61 -25.79 -2.51 -0.80
C VAL A 61 -25.69 -3.05 0.61
N TYR A 62 -25.88 -2.19 1.63
CA TYR A 62 -25.88 -2.61 3.03
C TYR A 62 -27.01 -3.60 3.37
N VAL A 63 -28.23 -3.38 2.86
CA VAL A 63 -29.36 -4.30 3.05
C VAL A 63 -29.14 -5.65 2.34
N ILE A 64 -28.53 -5.64 1.14
CA ILE A 64 -28.19 -6.86 0.40
C ILE A 64 -27.11 -7.68 1.13
N VAL A 65 -26.09 -7.02 1.70
CA VAL A 65 -25.05 -7.70 2.49
C VAL A 65 -25.62 -8.27 3.78
N LYS A 66 -26.49 -7.52 4.49
CA LYS A 66 -27.08 -7.97 5.74
C LYS A 66 -28.03 -9.15 5.57
N THR A 67 -28.84 -9.16 4.50
CA THR A 67 -29.77 -10.28 4.22
C THR A 67 -29.04 -11.58 3.90
N ARG A 68 -27.89 -11.52 3.20
CA ARG A 68 -27.03 -12.69 2.92
C ARG A 68 -26.33 -13.28 4.16
N VAL A 69 -26.06 -12.46 5.18
CA VAL A 69 -25.44 -12.93 6.44
C VAL A 69 -26.45 -13.65 7.34
N THR A 70 -27.74 -13.33 7.26
CA THR A 70 -28.80 -14.04 7.99
C THR A 70 -29.22 -15.37 7.34
N SER A 71 -28.97 -15.59 6.05
CA SER A 71 -29.37 -16.84 5.37
C SER A 71 -28.44 -18.03 5.61
N THR A 72 -27.25 -17.83 6.21
CA THR A 72 -26.28 -18.91 6.47
C THR A 72 -26.32 -19.47 7.90
N GLN A 73 -27.26 -19.04 8.76
CA GLN A 73 -27.40 -19.57 10.12
C GLN A 73 -28.55 -20.56 10.35
N THR A 74 -29.32 -20.94 9.33
CA THR A 74 -30.48 -21.84 9.49
C THR A 74 -30.21 -23.30 9.08
N SER A 75 -28.98 -23.81 9.23
CA SER A 75 -28.74 -25.25 9.09
C SER A 75 -27.57 -25.76 9.96
N PHE A 76 -27.70 -25.75 11.28
CA PHE A 76 -27.06 -26.77 12.10
C PHE A 76 -27.95 -27.11 13.29
N GLY A 77 -28.28 -28.40 13.37
CA GLY A 77 -29.39 -28.95 14.12
C GLY A 77 -29.24 -28.93 15.64
N GLN A 78 -30.40 -28.83 16.26
CA GLN A 78 -30.69 -29.15 17.66
C GLN A 78 -30.34 -30.61 17.95
N ILE A 79 -29.61 -30.86 19.03
CA ILE A 79 -29.64 -32.15 19.73
C ILE A 79 -30.27 -31.91 21.10
N ALA A 80 -31.31 -32.70 21.35
CA ALA A 80 -32.26 -32.62 22.44
C ALA A 80 -31.66 -32.94 23.83
N GLN A 81 -32.18 -32.23 24.84
CA GLN A 81 -32.16 -32.65 26.24
C GLN A 81 -33.27 -33.70 26.47
N PRO A 82 -33.07 -34.69 27.37
CA PRO A 82 -34.19 -35.41 27.96
C PRO A 82 -34.49 -34.87 29.37
N THR A 83 -35.71 -34.37 29.51
CA THR A 83 -36.46 -34.21 30.78
C THR A 83 -37.10 -35.53 31.18
N GLY A 84 -37.07 -35.87 32.47
CA GLY A 84 -37.81 -36.99 33.05
C GLY A 84 -37.86 -36.88 34.57
N ASP A 85 -39.02 -36.43 35.06
CA ASP A 85 -39.35 -36.13 36.46
C ASP A 85 -39.54 -37.38 37.36
N SER A 86 -39.54 -37.08 38.66
CA SER A 86 -39.92 -37.87 39.85
C SER A 86 -41.19 -38.73 39.67
N THR A 87 -41.44 -39.83 40.41
CA THR A 87 -41.85 -39.87 41.83
C THR A 87 -42.07 -41.32 42.30
N ALA A 88 -42.07 -41.54 43.63
CA ALA A 88 -42.60 -42.65 44.46
C ALA A 88 -41.57 -43.63 45.06
N LEU A 89 -41.15 -43.45 46.33
CA LEU A 89 -41.74 -43.89 47.61
C LEU A 89 -41.59 -45.39 47.91
N GLY A 90 -40.75 -45.72 48.91
CA GLY A 90 -40.62 -47.06 49.49
C GLY A 90 -39.33 -47.27 50.30
N SER A 91 -39.32 -46.80 51.55
CA SER A 91 -38.37 -47.21 52.61
C SER A 91 -38.75 -48.59 53.20
N PRO A 92 -37.97 -49.21 54.11
CA PRO A 92 -36.52 -49.13 54.38
C PRO A 92 -35.87 -50.52 54.60
N ALA A 93 -34.53 -50.60 54.64
CA ALA A 93 -33.77 -51.18 55.77
C ALA A 93 -32.28 -51.43 55.44
N LYS A 94 -31.42 -50.79 56.25
CA LYS A 94 -30.12 -51.25 56.77
C LYS A 94 -29.09 -51.84 55.77
N SER A 95 -28.01 -51.10 55.53
CA SER A 95 -26.72 -51.39 56.20
C SER A 95 -25.68 -50.31 55.90
N LYS A 96 -24.84 -50.04 56.90
CA LYS A 96 -23.71 -49.11 56.85
C LYS A 96 -22.67 -49.59 55.84
N ALA A 97 -22.34 -48.79 54.85
CA ALA A 97 -21.07 -48.89 54.12
C ALA A 97 -20.61 -47.48 53.69
N GLY A 98 -19.31 -47.25 53.87
CA GLY A 98 -18.67 -45.94 53.90
C GLY A 98 -18.96 -45.03 52.70
N ARG A 99 -19.21 -43.76 53.01
CA ARG A 99 -19.26 -42.66 52.06
C ARG A 99 -17.84 -42.39 51.55
N GLN A 100 -17.42 -43.13 50.53
CA GLN A 100 -16.21 -42.84 49.77
C GLN A 100 -16.46 -41.55 48.95
N PRO A 101 -15.60 -40.52 49.03
CA PRO A 101 -15.71 -39.38 48.16
C PRO A 101 -15.51 -39.87 46.72
N LYS A 102 -16.44 -39.58 45.80
CA LYS A 102 -16.21 -39.76 44.36
C LYS A 102 -15.12 -38.76 43.94
N THR A 103 -13.87 -39.08 44.22
CA THR A 103 -12.72 -38.42 43.62
C THR A 103 -12.75 -38.79 42.15
N SER A 104 -13.16 -37.84 41.32
CA SER A 104 -12.97 -37.82 39.88
C SER A 104 -11.47 -37.86 39.59
N GLN A 105 -10.85 -39.04 39.66
CA GLN A 105 -9.50 -39.28 39.18
C GLN A 105 -9.56 -39.34 37.66
N THR A 106 -9.65 -38.16 37.02
CA THR A 106 -9.27 -38.01 35.62
C THR A 106 -7.84 -38.52 35.53
N SER A 107 -7.63 -39.62 34.80
CA SER A 107 -6.31 -40.23 34.68
C SER A 107 -5.33 -39.20 34.13
N PHE A 108 -4.09 -39.15 34.64
CA PHE A 108 -3.04 -38.27 34.11
C PHE A 108 -2.87 -38.42 32.59
N SER A 109 -3.15 -39.60 32.03
CA SER A 109 -3.16 -39.82 30.57
C SER A 109 -4.27 -39.04 29.85
N GLN A 110 -5.48 -38.98 30.42
CA GLN A 110 -6.60 -38.20 29.86
C GLN A 110 -6.32 -36.70 29.91
N ILE A 111 -5.68 -36.23 30.99
CA ILE A 111 -5.26 -34.83 31.12
C ILE A 111 -4.16 -34.51 30.09
N ALA A 112 -3.18 -35.40 29.91
CA ALA A 112 -2.10 -35.22 28.93
C ALA A 112 -2.62 -35.17 27.48
N HIS A 113 -3.52 -36.09 27.10
CA HIS A 113 -4.17 -36.08 25.77
C HIS A 113 -4.98 -34.79 25.55
N ARG A 114 -5.78 -34.37 26.53
CA ARG A 114 -6.54 -33.12 26.41
C ARG A 114 -5.62 -31.90 26.23
N ILE A 115 -4.47 -31.88 26.90
CA ILE A 115 -3.48 -30.82 26.76
C ILE A 115 -2.82 -30.85 25.37
N SER A 116 -2.51 -32.02 24.79
CA SER A 116 -2.00 -32.12 23.42
C SER A 116 -3.03 -31.62 22.40
N ASP A 117 -4.28 -32.05 22.51
CA ASP A 117 -5.35 -31.65 21.58
C ASP A 117 -5.55 -30.13 21.58
N ILE A 118 -5.51 -29.49 22.76
CA ILE A 118 -5.60 -28.02 22.87
C ILE A 118 -4.40 -27.33 22.22
N ARG A 119 -3.19 -27.90 22.34
CA ARG A 119 -2.00 -27.33 21.68
C ARG A 119 -2.11 -27.46 20.17
N ASP A 120 -2.51 -28.62 19.67
CA ASP A 120 -2.64 -28.91 18.24
C ASP A 120 -3.72 -28.02 17.61
N GLN A 121 -4.85 -27.82 18.29
CA GLN A 121 -5.87 -26.85 17.90
C GLN A 121 -5.34 -25.41 17.83
N LYS A 122 -4.52 -24.98 18.81
CA LYS A 122 -3.91 -23.64 18.79
C LYS A 122 -2.91 -23.47 17.66
N ILE A 123 -2.09 -24.49 17.39
CA ILE A 123 -1.13 -24.49 16.28
C ILE A 123 -1.88 -24.41 14.95
N PHE A 124 -2.92 -25.24 14.78
CA PHE A 124 -3.78 -25.22 13.60
C PHE A 124 -4.45 -23.85 13.40
N ALA A 125 -5.03 -23.26 14.45
CA ALA A 125 -5.65 -21.93 14.36
C ALA A 125 -4.66 -20.85 13.92
N ARG A 126 -3.41 -20.89 14.41
CA ARG A 126 -2.36 -19.96 13.97
C ARG A 126 -1.97 -20.19 12.51
N ALA A 127 -1.84 -21.46 12.10
CA ALA A 127 -1.54 -21.81 10.72
C ALA A 127 -2.66 -21.37 9.78
N LEU A 128 -3.92 -21.54 10.19
CA LEU A 128 -5.10 -21.10 9.43
C LEU A 128 -5.14 -19.58 9.27
N ASN A 129 -4.82 -18.82 10.33
CA ASN A 129 -4.74 -17.37 10.24
C ASN A 129 -3.65 -16.89 9.28
N ARG A 130 -2.48 -17.55 9.29
CA ARG A 130 -1.40 -17.27 8.32
C ARG A 130 -1.81 -17.60 6.90
N TYR A 131 -2.39 -18.78 6.69
CA TYR A 131 -2.94 -19.19 5.42
C TYR A 131 -3.95 -18.18 4.87
N ASN A 132 -4.90 -17.73 5.69
CA ASN A 132 -5.89 -16.72 5.27
C ASN A 132 -5.24 -15.39 4.89
N ALA A 133 -4.22 -14.95 5.64
CA ALA A 133 -3.49 -13.72 5.31
C ALA A 133 -2.71 -13.85 3.99
N GLU A 134 -2.00 -14.96 3.79
CA GLU A 134 -1.29 -15.26 2.55
C GLU A 134 -2.25 -15.41 1.36
N LEU A 135 -3.41 -16.03 1.58
CA LEU A 135 -4.45 -16.20 0.56
C LEU A 135 -5.01 -14.85 0.12
N ASN A 136 -5.25 -13.92 1.05
CA ASN A 136 -5.71 -12.58 0.73
C ASN A 136 -4.69 -11.82 -0.11
N ILE A 137 -3.40 -11.83 0.29
CA ILE A 137 -2.31 -11.19 -0.47
C ILE A 137 -2.23 -11.78 -1.88
N TRP A 138 -2.27 -13.12 -1.99
CA TRP A 138 -2.24 -13.80 -3.29
C TRP A 138 -3.46 -13.46 -4.16
N GLN A 139 -4.65 -13.32 -3.56
CA GLN A 139 -5.86 -12.91 -4.27
C GLN A 139 -5.77 -11.48 -4.80
N GLU A 140 -5.23 -10.55 -4.00
CA GLU A 140 -4.98 -9.17 -4.41
C GLU A 140 -3.96 -9.11 -5.56
N GLU A 141 -2.80 -9.76 -5.42
CA GLU A 141 -1.78 -9.84 -6.48
C GLU A 141 -2.35 -10.42 -7.78
N ARG A 142 -3.19 -11.45 -7.66
CA ARG A 142 -3.84 -12.10 -8.80
C ARG A 142 -4.83 -11.18 -9.49
N GLN A 143 -5.65 -10.47 -8.72
CA GLN A 143 -6.63 -9.54 -9.28
C GLN A 143 -5.93 -8.38 -10.02
N ASP A 144 -4.90 -7.80 -9.40
CA ASP A 144 -4.10 -6.74 -10.00
C ASP A 144 -3.49 -7.18 -11.34
N LEU A 145 -2.98 -8.40 -11.42
CA LEU A 145 -2.41 -8.95 -12.65
C LEU A 145 -3.48 -9.21 -13.72
N LEU A 146 -4.67 -9.67 -13.33
CA LEU A 146 -5.79 -9.86 -14.27
C LEU A 146 -6.28 -8.55 -14.86
N ASP A 147 -6.41 -7.51 -14.03
CA ASP A 147 -6.78 -6.17 -14.46
C ASP A 147 -5.72 -5.60 -15.43
N THR A 148 -4.45 -5.89 -15.13
CA THR A 148 -3.32 -5.50 -15.99
C THR A 148 -3.34 -6.25 -17.33
N ILE A 149 -3.68 -7.54 -17.35
CA ILE A 149 -3.88 -8.32 -18.59
C ILE A 149 -5.07 -7.77 -19.40
N GLU A 150 -6.17 -7.39 -18.74
CA GLU A 150 -7.31 -6.78 -19.42
C GLU A 150 -6.94 -5.42 -20.05
N MET A 151 -6.19 -4.60 -19.32
CA MET A 151 -5.63 -3.35 -19.84
C MET A 151 -4.72 -3.61 -21.05
N ALA A 152 -3.88 -4.63 -21.00
CA ALA A 152 -3.03 -5.05 -22.11
C ALA A 152 -3.83 -5.44 -23.36
N LYS A 153 -4.92 -6.19 -23.19
CA LYS A 153 -5.80 -6.63 -24.29
C LYS A 153 -6.58 -5.49 -24.92
N THR A 154 -7.12 -4.60 -24.08
CA THR A 154 -8.07 -3.58 -24.52
C THR A 154 -7.39 -2.29 -24.97
N GLY A 155 -6.17 -2.01 -24.48
CA GLY A 155 -5.51 -0.73 -24.67
C GLY A 155 -6.26 0.43 -24.01
N LYS A 156 -7.22 0.13 -23.13
CA LYS A 156 -7.97 1.13 -22.37
C LYS A 156 -7.22 1.40 -21.07
N GLY A 157 -6.51 2.52 -21.06
CA GLY A 157 -5.76 2.95 -19.89
C GLY A 157 -6.46 4.01 -19.07
N ILE A 158 -5.69 4.59 -18.17
CA ILE A 158 -6.07 5.69 -17.29
C ILE A 158 -6.03 6.99 -18.10
N ARG A 159 -7.00 7.88 -17.86
CA ARG A 159 -6.95 9.24 -18.38
C ARG A 159 -6.71 10.21 -17.22
N PRO A 160 -5.46 10.61 -16.96
CA PRO A 160 -5.16 11.63 -15.95
C PRO A 160 -5.64 13.01 -16.41
N ASP A 161 -6.09 13.83 -15.46
CA ASP A 161 -6.53 15.22 -15.72
C ASP A 161 -5.34 16.16 -15.95
N ASP A 162 -4.19 15.86 -15.34
CA ASP A 162 -3.02 16.76 -15.29
C ASP A 162 -1.97 16.50 -16.38
N LEU A 163 -2.23 15.57 -17.32
CA LEU A 163 -1.29 15.20 -18.38
C LEU A 163 -1.92 15.32 -19.77
N ASN A 164 -1.29 16.15 -20.61
CA ASN A 164 -1.65 16.25 -22.03
C ASN A 164 -1.06 15.08 -22.83
N LEU A 165 -1.95 14.22 -23.33
CA LEU A 165 -1.61 13.05 -24.14
C LEU A 165 -1.49 13.41 -25.63
N LEU A 166 -0.54 12.77 -26.30
CA LEU A 166 -0.41 12.77 -27.75
C LEU A 166 -1.61 12.03 -28.38
N PRO A 167 -1.91 12.28 -29.67
CA PRO A 167 -2.97 11.55 -30.36
C PRO A 167 -2.74 10.03 -30.29
N GLY A 168 -3.75 9.29 -29.81
CA GLY A 168 -3.67 7.83 -29.64
C GLY A 168 -2.75 7.36 -28.50
N GLU A 169 -2.22 8.26 -27.67
CA GLU A 169 -1.46 7.89 -26.47
C GLU A 169 -2.40 7.49 -25.34
N THR A 170 -2.08 6.37 -24.69
CA THR A 170 -2.83 5.83 -23.55
C THR A 170 -1.90 5.70 -22.35
N VAL A 171 -2.37 5.99 -21.14
CA VAL A 171 -1.59 5.81 -19.89
C VAL A 171 -1.92 4.46 -19.25
N PHE A 172 -0.91 3.66 -18.96
CA PHE A 172 -1.06 2.36 -18.31
C PHE A 172 -0.80 2.41 -16.81
N LEU A 173 0.06 3.33 -16.34
CA LEU A 173 0.33 3.50 -14.92
C LEU A 173 0.55 4.96 -14.57
N VAL A 174 0.03 5.34 -13.40
CA VAL A 174 0.33 6.61 -12.72
C VAL A 174 0.82 6.27 -11.32
N ILE A 175 1.98 6.81 -10.95
CA ILE A 175 2.51 6.74 -9.59
C ILE A 175 2.74 8.15 -9.11
N THR A 176 2.09 8.52 -8.02
CA THR A 176 2.23 9.85 -7.44
C THR A 176 3.35 9.89 -6.40
N SER A 177 3.91 11.07 -6.16
CA SER A 177 4.92 11.31 -5.11
C SER A 177 6.20 10.46 -5.22
N VAL A 178 6.64 10.18 -6.45
CA VAL A 178 7.92 9.52 -6.74
C VAL A 178 9.08 10.51 -6.65
N SER A 179 10.29 10.00 -6.41
CA SER A 179 11.51 10.82 -6.32
C SER A 179 12.39 10.65 -7.56
N LEU A 180 12.81 11.76 -8.16
CA LEU A 180 13.85 11.74 -9.20
C LEU A 180 15.22 11.68 -8.54
N ILE A 181 15.96 10.60 -8.80
CA ILE A 181 17.30 10.37 -8.24
C ILE A 181 18.34 10.78 -9.27
N GLU A 182 19.26 11.65 -8.84
CA GLU A 182 20.43 12.03 -9.62
C GLU A 182 21.71 11.77 -8.84
N ILE A 183 22.76 11.37 -9.55
CA ILE A 183 24.09 11.25 -8.96
C ILE A 183 24.70 12.65 -8.89
N LYS A 184 24.88 13.19 -7.68
CA LYS A 184 25.58 14.45 -7.45
C LYS A 184 27.04 14.19 -7.08
N LYS A 185 27.90 15.17 -7.40
CA LYS A 185 29.30 15.16 -6.99
C LYS A 185 29.38 15.57 -5.52
N GLY A 186 30.17 14.83 -4.74
CA GLY A 186 30.51 15.20 -3.38
C GLY A 186 31.25 16.55 -3.31
N PRO A 187 31.23 17.22 -2.14
CA PRO A 187 31.99 18.45 -1.95
C PRO A 187 33.47 18.21 -2.26
N SER A 188 34.09 19.13 -2.99
CA SER A 188 35.50 19.03 -3.35
C SER A 188 36.40 19.57 -2.24
N THR A 189 37.57 18.95 -2.09
CA THR A 189 38.57 19.34 -1.09
C THR A 189 39.84 19.75 -1.79
N TYR A 190 40.40 20.91 -1.43
CA TYR A 190 41.72 21.32 -1.88
C TYR A 190 42.79 20.55 -1.11
N VAL A 191 43.57 19.73 -1.82
CA VAL A 191 44.65 18.95 -1.24
C VAL A 191 45.96 19.52 -1.74
N GLY A 192 46.75 20.09 -0.83
CA GLY A 192 48.04 20.66 -1.17
C GLY A 192 48.83 21.11 0.04
N LYS A 193 50.15 21.07 -0.09
CA LYS A 193 51.09 21.69 0.86
C LYS A 193 51.63 22.96 0.22
N SER A 194 51.64 24.05 0.97
CA SER A 194 52.34 25.27 0.58
C SER A 194 53.77 25.19 1.10
N SER A 195 54.75 25.11 0.20
CA SER A 195 56.16 25.28 0.56
C SER A 195 56.65 26.63 0.04
N GLY A 196 57.20 27.44 0.93
CA GLY A 196 57.67 28.78 0.61
C GLY A 196 58.58 29.33 1.67
N ILE A 197 59.56 30.11 1.23
CA ILE A 197 60.54 30.79 2.06
C ILE A 197 60.20 32.28 2.02
N SER A 198 60.33 32.97 3.15
CA SER A 198 60.07 34.40 3.25
C SER A 198 61.39 35.16 3.07
N VAL A 199 61.55 35.88 1.97
CA VAL A 199 62.76 36.65 1.65
C VAL A 199 62.54 38.12 2.04
N PRO A 200 63.42 38.74 2.84
CA PRO A 200 63.33 40.17 3.13
C PRO A 200 63.64 40.97 1.87
N VAL A 201 62.77 41.91 1.49
CA VAL A 201 62.89 42.70 0.26
C VAL A 201 63.19 44.18 0.52
N ALA A 202 62.74 44.73 1.65
CA ALA A 202 63.04 46.11 2.02
C ALA A 202 62.87 46.34 3.54
N LYS A 203 63.39 47.45 4.06
CA LYS A 203 63.05 47.96 5.41
C LYS A 203 62.41 49.34 5.28
N ILE A 204 61.21 49.51 5.84
CA ILE A 204 60.49 50.79 5.88
C ILE A 204 60.15 51.08 7.35
N GLY A 205 60.54 52.25 7.86
CA GLY A 205 60.27 52.65 9.25
C GLY A 205 60.86 51.70 10.31
N GLY A 206 62.03 51.11 10.05
CA GLY A 206 62.68 50.16 10.96
C GLY A 206 62.12 48.73 10.93
N ARG A 207 61.08 48.45 10.12
CA ARG A 207 60.47 47.11 9.98
C ARG A 207 60.84 46.46 8.65
N THR A 208 61.19 45.18 8.69
CA THR A 208 61.54 44.40 7.50
C THR A 208 60.29 43.91 6.78
N ILE A 209 60.08 44.40 5.56
CA ILE A 209 59.08 43.89 4.62
C ILE A 209 59.63 42.60 4.01
N ARG A 210 58.87 41.52 4.14
CA ARG A 210 59.22 40.19 3.63
C ARG A 210 58.25 39.79 2.54
N TYR A 211 58.79 39.31 1.42
CA TYR A 211 58.02 38.74 0.33
C TYR A 211 58.09 37.23 0.41
N ARG A 212 56.94 36.56 0.42
CA ARG A 212 56.86 35.11 0.49
C ARG A 212 56.91 34.55 -0.93
N VAL A 213 58.04 33.95 -1.28
CA VAL A 213 58.21 33.21 -2.53
C VAL A 213 58.08 31.72 -2.25
N GLY A 214 57.13 31.08 -2.92
CA GLY A 214 56.85 29.67 -2.75
C GLY A 214 55.98 29.15 -3.89
N LYS A 215 56.00 27.84 -4.11
CA LYS A 215 55.11 27.17 -5.07
C LYS A 215 53.98 26.53 -4.28
N THR A 216 52.74 26.95 -4.54
CA THR A 216 51.55 26.23 -4.07
C THR A 216 51.37 24.99 -4.94
N LYS A 217 51.74 23.82 -4.42
CA LYS A 217 51.46 22.52 -5.05
C LYS A 217 50.19 21.93 -4.43
N GLY A 218 49.04 22.45 -4.83
CA GLY A 218 47.76 21.84 -4.48
C GLY A 218 46.87 21.69 -5.70
N HIS A 219 45.98 20.71 -5.61
CA HIS A 219 44.95 20.45 -6.61
C HIS A 219 43.63 20.18 -5.89
N VAL A 220 42.52 20.44 -6.60
CA VAL A 220 41.19 20.16 -6.08
C VAL A 220 40.85 18.69 -6.35
N VAL A 221 40.58 17.93 -5.30
CA VAL A 221 40.08 16.56 -5.40
C VAL A 221 38.57 16.60 -5.29
N SER A 222 37.87 16.02 -6.28
CA SER A 222 36.40 15.93 -6.26
C SER A 222 35.95 14.89 -5.23
N GLY A 223 34.91 15.20 -4.45
CA GLY A 223 34.33 14.26 -3.51
C GLY A 223 33.61 13.10 -4.20
N THR A 224 33.44 12.00 -3.46
CA THR A 224 32.76 10.78 -3.95
C THR A 224 31.34 11.11 -4.42
N PRO A 225 30.91 10.64 -5.60
CA PRO A 225 29.54 10.81 -6.05
C PRO A 225 28.54 10.06 -5.17
N TYR A 226 27.36 10.63 -4.95
CA TYR A 226 26.29 9.98 -4.18
C TYR A 226 24.92 10.19 -4.87
N PRO A 227 23.99 9.23 -4.74
CA PRO A 227 22.63 9.40 -5.23
C PRO A 227 21.84 10.33 -4.31
N GLU A 228 21.12 11.29 -4.89
CA GLU A 228 20.28 12.23 -4.14
C GLU A 228 18.90 12.38 -4.81
N ALA A 229 17.85 12.34 -4.00
CA ALA A 229 16.50 12.69 -4.43
C ALA A 229 16.44 14.20 -4.69
N THR A 230 16.49 14.57 -5.97
CA THR A 230 16.63 15.96 -6.39
C THR A 230 15.28 16.63 -6.64
N ASP A 231 14.24 15.85 -6.96
CA ASP A 231 12.89 16.35 -7.15
C ASP A 231 11.85 15.30 -6.72
N LYS A 232 10.62 15.75 -6.46
CA LYS A 232 9.46 14.89 -6.18
C LYS A 232 8.30 15.26 -7.10
N GLY A 233 7.61 14.24 -7.60
CA GLY A 233 6.60 14.43 -8.63
C GLY A 233 5.85 13.16 -8.95
N ASP A 234 5.20 13.16 -10.11
CA ASP A 234 4.40 12.05 -10.58
C ASP A 234 5.07 11.37 -11.78
N PHE A 235 4.90 10.05 -11.87
CA PHE A 235 5.47 9.22 -12.92
C PHE A 235 4.36 8.51 -13.69
N TYR A 236 4.42 8.62 -15.01
CA TYR A 236 3.46 8.10 -15.95
C TYR A 236 4.15 7.14 -16.92
N ILE A 237 3.54 5.97 -17.10
CA ILE A 237 3.93 4.98 -18.11
C ILE A 237 2.82 4.96 -19.15
N THR A 238 3.15 5.30 -20.40
CA THR A 238 2.19 5.40 -21.50
C THR A 238 2.57 4.48 -22.65
N SER A 239 1.70 4.37 -23.66
CA SER A 239 1.97 3.63 -24.90
C SER A 239 3.04 4.25 -25.79
N GLN A 240 3.52 5.47 -25.50
CA GLN A 240 4.51 6.16 -26.35
C GLN A 240 5.77 6.59 -25.60
N ARG A 241 5.66 6.88 -24.30
CA ARG A 241 6.74 7.46 -23.49
C ARG A 241 6.59 7.20 -22.00
N LEU A 242 7.72 7.23 -21.31
CA LEU A 242 7.82 7.33 -19.86
C LEU A 242 7.98 8.80 -19.49
N ILE A 243 7.15 9.29 -18.57
CA ILE A 243 7.07 10.72 -18.23
C ILE A 243 7.17 10.88 -16.72
N TYR A 244 8.14 11.66 -16.27
CA TYR A 244 8.23 12.16 -14.90
C TYR A 244 7.94 13.66 -14.91
N ILE A 245 7.02 14.09 -14.05
CA ILE A 245 6.65 15.50 -13.87
C ILE A 245 6.82 15.85 -12.39
N GLY A 246 7.90 16.56 -12.05
CA GLY A 246 8.13 17.12 -10.73
C GLY A 246 8.00 18.64 -10.72
N ALA A 247 8.10 19.22 -9.53
CA ALA A 247 7.96 20.67 -9.34
C ALA A 247 9.12 21.46 -9.98
N GLN A 248 10.31 20.87 -10.07
CA GLN A 248 11.50 21.53 -10.60
C GLN A 248 11.94 20.96 -11.94
N LYS A 249 11.67 19.69 -12.20
CA LYS A 249 12.19 18.94 -13.33
C LYS A 249 11.10 18.13 -13.99
N THR A 250 11.19 18.05 -15.31
CA THR A 250 10.42 17.11 -16.13
C THR A 250 11.41 16.24 -16.87
N ALA A 251 11.18 14.93 -16.87
CA ALA A 251 11.96 13.98 -17.65
C ALA A 251 11.01 13.16 -18.52
N THR A 252 11.32 13.08 -19.79
CA THR A 252 10.55 12.27 -20.75
C THR A 252 11.51 11.41 -21.54
N THR A 253 11.11 10.16 -21.73
CA THR A 253 11.79 9.19 -22.58
C THR A 253 10.77 8.55 -23.50
N GLU A 254 10.86 8.84 -24.80
CA GLU A 254 10.09 8.12 -25.83
C GLU A 254 10.51 6.65 -25.85
N LEU A 255 9.54 5.74 -25.98
CA LEU A 255 9.79 4.30 -26.03
C LEU A 255 10.65 3.93 -27.26
N SER A 256 10.46 4.62 -28.38
CA SER A 256 11.29 4.48 -29.59
C SER A 256 12.77 4.80 -29.38
N LYS A 257 13.11 5.60 -28.36
CA LYS A 257 14.48 5.99 -28.00
C LYS A 257 14.96 5.31 -26.72
N MET A 258 14.13 4.46 -26.10
CA MET A 258 14.49 3.75 -24.88
C MET A 258 15.40 2.57 -25.22
N ILE A 259 16.57 2.52 -24.60
CA ILE A 259 17.55 1.44 -24.79
C ILE A 259 17.27 0.33 -23.77
N ALA A 260 17.10 0.72 -22.51
CA ALA A 260 16.88 -0.21 -21.41
C ALA A 260 16.11 0.45 -20.27
N ALA A 261 15.33 -0.34 -19.56
CA ALA A 261 14.70 0.01 -18.30
C ALA A 261 15.05 -1.05 -17.26
N THR A 262 15.87 -0.68 -16.28
CA THR A 262 16.30 -1.59 -15.21
C THR A 262 15.52 -1.28 -13.95
N ILE A 263 14.87 -2.30 -13.38
CA ILE A 263 14.12 -2.18 -12.13
C ILE A 263 14.92 -2.82 -11.00
N GLU A 264 15.21 -2.04 -9.95
CA GLU A 264 15.96 -2.47 -8.78
C GLU A 264 15.33 -1.90 -7.50
N ALA A 265 14.76 -2.79 -6.67
CA ALA A 265 14.31 -2.53 -5.30
C ALA A 265 13.54 -1.21 -5.12
N GLY A 266 12.48 -0.99 -5.90
CA GLY A 266 11.68 0.23 -5.82
C GLY A 266 12.20 1.40 -6.64
N THR A 267 13.15 1.17 -7.55
CA THR A 267 13.65 2.17 -8.49
C THR A 267 13.59 1.65 -9.92
N ILE A 268 13.40 2.56 -10.87
CA ILE A 268 13.59 2.31 -12.31
C ILE A 268 14.67 3.23 -12.83
N THR A 269 15.67 2.67 -13.50
CA THR A 269 16.69 3.43 -14.23
C THR A 269 16.47 3.25 -15.72
N ILE A 270 16.17 4.36 -16.39
CA ILE A 270 15.81 4.42 -17.81
C ILE A 270 17.00 4.98 -18.58
N SER A 271 17.54 4.17 -19.49
CA SER A 271 18.58 4.57 -20.43
C SER A 271 17.97 4.85 -21.79
N SER A 272 18.36 5.95 -22.44
CA SER A 272 17.84 6.36 -23.74
C SER A 272 18.95 6.81 -24.68
N THR A 273 18.75 6.68 -25.98
CA THR A 273 19.73 7.09 -27.00
C THR A 273 20.04 8.59 -26.95
N SER A 274 19.06 9.40 -26.53
CA SER A 274 19.20 10.86 -26.50
C SER A 274 19.98 11.40 -25.30
N ARG A 275 20.18 10.60 -24.24
CA ARG A 275 20.73 11.08 -22.96
C ARG A 275 22.02 10.36 -22.60
N VAL A 276 23.03 11.15 -22.22
CA VAL A 276 24.29 10.63 -21.66
C VAL A 276 24.10 10.08 -20.24
N LYS A 277 23.17 10.65 -19.46
CA LYS A 277 22.85 10.21 -18.10
C LYS A 277 21.50 9.49 -18.06
N PRO A 278 21.43 8.26 -17.52
CA PRO A 278 20.16 7.57 -17.27
C PRO A 278 19.28 8.37 -16.31
N THR A 279 17.97 8.22 -16.46
CA THR A 279 16.98 8.82 -15.55
C THR A 279 16.58 7.77 -14.53
N THR A 280 16.83 8.02 -13.24
CA THR A 280 16.46 7.09 -12.16
C THR A 280 15.30 7.66 -11.36
N ILE A 281 14.23 6.88 -11.22
CA ILE A 281 13.01 7.26 -10.48
C ILE A 281 12.79 6.24 -9.37
N ALA A 282 12.61 6.72 -8.14
CA ALA A 282 12.31 5.91 -6.98
C ALA A 282 10.83 6.01 -6.61
N TYR A 283 10.16 4.85 -6.52
CA TYR A 283 8.72 4.71 -6.25
C TYR A 283 8.41 3.69 -5.14
N GLY A 284 9.39 2.85 -4.74
CA GLY A 284 9.26 1.89 -3.65
C GLY A 284 8.95 0.46 -4.09
N ALA A 285 9.59 -0.53 -3.44
CA ALA A 285 9.67 -1.92 -3.92
C ALA A 285 8.32 -2.63 -4.12
N HIS A 286 7.29 -2.23 -3.37
CA HIS A 286 5.94 -2.80 -3.51
C HIS A 286 5.31 -2.56 -4.88
N LEU A 287 5.79 -1.59 -5.67
CA LEU A 287 5.28 -1.30 -7.02
C LEU A 287 6.14 -1.89 -8.14
N ASP A 288 7.23 -2.63 -7.84
CA ASP A 288 8.16 -3.15 -8.86
C ASP A 288 7.43 -3.98 -9.92
N ASN A 289 6.50 -4.85 -9.50
CA ASN A 289 5.71 -5.68 -10.42
C ASN A 289 4.79 -4.81 -11.29
N ARG A 290 4.06 -3.85 -10.69
CA ARG A 290 3.17 -2.95 -11.45
C ARG A 290 3.94 -2.13 -12.48
N VAL A 291 5.12 -1.62 -12.12
CA VAL A 291 5.99 -0.87 -13.05
C VAL A 291 6.47 -1.78 -14.18
N ARG A 292 6.97 -2.99 -13.86
CA ARG A 292 7.42 -3.96 -14.86
C ARG A 292 6.31 -4.32 -15.85
N GLN A 293 5.16 -4.72 -15.33
CA GLN A 293 4.01 -5.12 -16.15
C GLN A 293 3.53 -3.97 -17.04
N SER A 294 3.49 -2.75 -16.50
CA SER A 294 3.11 -1.58 -17.28
C SER A 294 4.10 -1.23 -18.40
N ILE A 295 5.40 -1.49 -18.20
CA ILE A 295 6.42 -1.34 -19.26
C ILE A 295 6.21 -2.39 -20.36
N ILE A 296 5.93 -3.65 -19.99
CA ILE A 296 5.64 -4.73 -20.94
C ILE A 296 4.46 -4.32 -21.84
N ILE A 297 3.37 -3.85 -21.22
CA ILE A 297 2.20 -3.36 -21.96
C ILE A 297 2.55 -2.17 -22.85
N ALA A 298 3.26 -1.18 -22.30
CA ALA A 298 3.70 -0.01 -23.03
C ALA A 298 4.50 -0.37 -24.29
N GLN A 299 5.45 -1.30 -24.16
CA GLN A 299 6.26 -1.78 -25.28
C GLN A 299 5.44 -2.56 -26.32
N GLY A 300 4.55 -3.45 -25.88
CA GLY A 300 3.67 -4.19 -26.79
C GLY A 300 2.79 -3.27 -27.63
N TRP A 301 2.15 -2.29 -26.99
CA TRP A 301 1.34 -1.30 -27.71
C TRP A 301 2.18 -0.36 -28.60
N HIS A 302 3.38 0.03 -28.15
CA HIS A 302 4.29 0.85 -28.96
C HIS A 302 4.73 0.14 -30.25
N HIS A 303 4.96 -1.18 -30.18
CA HIS A 303 5.38 -1.99 -31.33
C HIS A 303 4.22 -2.53 -32.18
N ASN A 304 2.97 -2.16 -31.87
CA ASN A 304 1.77 -2.73 -32.49
C ASN A 304 1.65 -4.26 -32.35
N ASP A 305 2.20 -4.80 -31.27
CA ASP A 305 2.10 -6.21 -30.89
C ASP A 305 1.69 -6.34 -29.41
N PRO A 306 0.43 -6.03 -29.07
CA PRO A 306 -0.08 -6.22 -27.71
C PRO A 306 -0.20 -7.71 -27.34
N THR A 307 -0.16 -8.63 -28.32
CA THR A 307 -0.33 -10.07 -28.09
C THR A 307 0.86 -10.62 -27.31
N SER A 308 2.09 -10.26 -27.69
CA SER A 308 3.29 -10.69 -26.94
C SER A 308 3.28 -10.22 -25.49
N ALA A 309 2.86 -8.98 -25.24
CA ALA A 309 2.68 -8.46 -23.88
C ALA A 309 1.66 -9.30 -23.07
N VAL A 310 0.53 -9.66 -23.69
CA VAL A 310 -0.49 -10.51 -23.06
C VAL A 310 0.03 -11.91 -22.78
N GLU A 311 0.80 -12.50 -23.69
CA GLU A 311 1.42 -13.82 -23.51
C GLU A 311 2.40 -13.83 -22.34
N GLU A 312 3.27 -12.82 -22.23
CA GLU A 312 4.22 -12.68 -21.12
C GLU A 312 3.49 -12.54 -19.78
N LEU A 313 2.47 -11.69 -19.70
CA LEU A 313 1.67 -11.52 -18.48
C LEU A 313 0.89 -12.78 -18.11
N ASN A 314 0.42 -13.57 -19.10
CA ASN A 314 -0.21 -14.87 -18.82
C ASN A 314 0.80 -15.88 -18.26
N GLN A 315 2.06 -15.88 -18.70
CA GLN A 315 3.10 -16.72 -18.11
C GLN A 315 3.41 -16.32 -16.66
N GLU A 316 3.40 -15.02 -16.37
CA GLU A 316 3.50 -14.51 -14.99
C GLU A 316 2.31 -15.00 -14.14
N LEU A 317 1.09 -14.95 -14.67
CA LEU A 317 -0.11 -15.46 -13.99
C LEU A 317 0.00 -16.95 -13.69
N LEU A 318 0.46 -17.76 -14.65
CA LEU A 318 0.71 -19.19 -14.43
C LEU A 318 1.75 -19.45 -13.33
N THR A 319 2.76 -18.57 -13.21
CA THR A 319 3.77 -18.65 -12.15
C THR A 319 3.18 -18.27 -10.80
N LEU A 320 2.30 -17.27 -10.76
CA LEU A 320 1.58 -16.85 -9.57
C LEU A 320 0.60 -17.93 -9.07
N GLU A 321 -0.11 -18.61 -9.96
CA GLU A 321 -1.03 -19.71 -9.61
C GLU A 321 -0.30 -20.88 -8.93
N LYS A 322 0.95 -21.17 -9.32
CA LYS A 322 1.79 -22.18 -8.65
C LYS A 322 2.16 -21.81 -7.21
N ARG A 323 2.14 -20.51 -6.88
CA ARG A 323 2.44 -19.98 -5.54
C ARG A 323 1.21 -19.89 -4.64
N LYS A 324 0.05 -20.38 -5.09
CA LYS A 324 -1.18 -20.36 -4.30
C LYS A 324 -0.96 -21.03 -2.93
N PRO A 325 -1.30 -20.34 -1.81
CA PRO A 325 -1.16 -20.91 -0.48
C PRO A 325 -1.94 -22.22 -0.32
N GLN A 326 -1.39 -23.15 0.46
CA GLN A 326 -2.02 -24.45 0.74
C GLN A 326 -2.69 -24.45 2.11
N ILE A 327 -3.88 -25.04 2.18
CA ILE A 327 -4.65 -25.16 3.42
C ILE A 327 -3.83 -26.00 4.42
N PRO A 328 -3.68 -25.54 5.68
CA PRO A 328 -2.96 -26.31 6.69
C PRO A 328 -3.68 -27.64 6.98
N PRO A 329 -2.93 -28.72 7.26
CA PRO A 329 -3.52 -30.02 7.58
C PRO A 329 -4.34 -29.94 8.87
N THR A 330 -5.51 -30.58 8.89
CA THR A 330 -6.34 -30.65 10.10
C THR A 330 -5.64 -31.46 11.19
N PRO A 331 -5.77 -31.07 12.47
CA PRO A 331 -5.30 -31.89 13.59
C PRO A 331 -6.00 -33.26 13.56
N LYS A 332 -5.25 -34.31 13.93
CA LYS A 332 -5.72 -35.70 13.95
C LYS A 332 -6.47 -36.03 15.23
#